data_AF-A0AAU6I0J4-F1
#
_entry.id   AF-A0AAU6I0J4-F1
#
_cell.length_a   1.000
_cell.length_b   1.000
_cell.length_c   1.000
_cell.angle_alpha   90.00
_cell.angle_beta   90.00
_cell.angle_gamma   90.00
#
_symmetry.space_group_name_H-M   'P 1'
#
loop_
_entity.id
_entity.type
_entity.pdbx_description
1 polymer ?
#
loop_
_entity_poly.entity_id
_entity_poly.type
_entity_poly.pdbx_seq_one_letter_code
_entity_poly.pdbx_strand_id
1 'polypeptide(L)' 'MTRFQVEMSDESGGRLRRAAAAEGVDPDTFATALVEANMPRHLFLTGAQACIDELGESFAVRFGPSRPGRQVA' A
#
# COMPACT_ATOMS: atom_id res chain seq x y z
N MET A 1 14.50 9.79 17.20
CA MET A 1 13.66 8.65 16.81
C MET A 1 12.22 9.07 17.04
N THR A 2 11.38 9.12 16.00
CA THR A 2 9.98 9.58 16.13
C THR A 2 9.14 8.43 16.63
N ARG A 3 8.42 8.62 17.75
CA ARG A 3 7.53 7.62 18.32
C ARG A 3 6.12 7.86 17.82
N PHE A 4 5.51 6.83 17.24
CA PHE A 4 4.11 6.85 16.82
C PHE A 4 3.31 5.88 17.69
N GLN A 5 2.08 6.26 18.02
CA GLN A 5 1.13 5.35 18.67
C GLN A 5 0.14 4.87 17.62
N VAL A 6 -0.06 3.56 17.57
CA VAL A 6 -1.01 2.92 16.66
C VAL A 6 -2.04 2.22 17.52
N GLU A 7 -3.28 2.69 17.46
CA GLU A 7 -4.40 1.94 18.02
C GLU A 7 -4.71 0.77 17.10
N MET A 8 -4.84 -0.41 17.71
CA MET A 8 -5.16 -1.64 17.01
C MET A 8 -6.18 -2.42 17.83
N SER A 9 -7.06 -3.14 17.15
CA SER A 9 -8.04 -3.99 17.82
C SER A 9 -7.33 -5.05 18.68
N ASP A 10 -7.99 -5.51 19.75
CA ASP A 10 -7.47 -6.56 20.63
C ASP A 10 -7.07 -7.81 19.84
N GLU A 11 -7.86 -8.15 18.82
CA GLU A 11 -7.57 -9.27 17.93
C GLU A 11 -6.25 -9.06 17.17
N SER A 12 -6.06 -7.89 16.57
CA SER A 12 -4.85 -7.57 15.79
C SER A 12 -3.62 -7.51 16.70
N GLY A 13 -3.74 -6.86 17.86
CA GLY A 13 -2.68 -6.82 18.87
C GLY A 13 -2.35 -8.21 19.44
N GLY A 14 -3.35 -9.09 19.58
CA GLY A 14 -3.16 -10.48 19.97
C GLY A 14 -2.41 -11.31 18.91
N ARG A 15 -2.74 -11.13 17.64
CA ARG A 15 -2.04 -11.78 16.52
C ARG A 15 -0.58 -11.31 16.42
N LEU A 16 -0.34 -10.01 16.53
CA LEU A 16 0.99 -9.42 16.47
C LEU A 16 1.89 -9.93 17.60
N ARG A 17 1.39 -9.94 18.84
CA ARG A 17 2.14 -10.48 19.99
C ARG A 17 2.47 -11.97 19.85
N ARG A 18 1.54 -12.78 19.32
CA ARG A 18 1.81 -14.21 19.05
C ARG A 18 2.87 -14.40 17.97
N ALA A 19 2.82 -13.61 16.90
CA ALA A 19 3.83 -13.67 15.83
C ALA A 19 5.22 -13.26 16.33
N ALA A 20 5.31 -12.15 17.08
CA ALA A 20 6.55 -11.71 17.70
C ALA A 20 7.14 -12.76 18.64
N ALA A 21 6.29 -13.40 19.47
CA ALA A 21 6.70 -14.48 20.35
C ALA A 21 7.21 -15.73 19.58
N ALA A 22 6.59 -16.07 18.45
CA ALA A 22 7.03 -17.19 17.61
C ALA A 22 8.42 -16.94 16.99
N GLU A 23 8.74 -15.68 16.69
CA GLU A 23 10.03 -15.22 16.17
C GLU A 23 11.04 -14.89 17.28
N GLY A 24 10.65 -15.01 18.56
CA GLY A 24 11.52 -14.74 19.72
C GLY A 24 11.92 -13.27 19.88
N VAL A 25 11.15 -12.33 19.33
CA VAL A 25 11.45 -10.90 19.34
C VAL A 25 10.42 -10.09 20.13
N ASP A 26 10.83 -8.91 20.59
CA ASP A 26 9.94 -7.94 21.21
C ASP A 26 8.83 -7.47 20.23
N PRO A 27 7.56 -7.34 20.68
CA PRO A 27 6.45 -6.94 19.82
C PRO A 27 6.64 -5.61 19.10
N ASP A 28 7.23 -4.60 19.74
CA ASP A 28 7.43 -3.28 19.11
C ASP A 28 8.52 -3.37 18.03
N THR A 29 9.56 -4.16 18.29
CA THR A 29 10.61 -4.46 17.32
C THR A 29 10.05 -5.21 16.11
N PHE A 30 9.22 -6.23 16.35
CA PHE A 30 8.55 -6.99 15.30
C PHE A 30 7.61 -6.11 14.47
N ALA A 31 6.81 -5.27 15.12
CA ALA A 31 5.92 -4.32 14.45
C ALA A 31 6.70 -3.34 13.56
N THR A 32 7.81 -2.81 14.07
CA THR A 32 8.67 -1.89 13.32
C THR A 32 9.23 -2.57 12.07
N ALA A 33 9.81 -3.75 12.20
CA ALA A 33 10.34 -4.51 11.07
C ALA A 33 9.25 -4.83 10.03
N LEU A 34 8.04 -5.18 10.48
CA LEU A 34 6.91 -5.47 9.61
C LEU A 34 6.47 -4.22 8.83
N VAL A 35 6.42 -3.06 9.49
CA VAL A 35 6.09 -1.79 8.84
C VAL A 35 7.16 -1.43 7.82
N GLU A 36 8.44 -1.47 8.19
CA GLU A 36 9.56 -1.16 7.29
C GLU A 36 9.59 -2.06 6.05
N ALA A 37 9.30 -3.35 6.21
CA ALA A 37 9.27 -4.30 5.11
C ALA A 37 8.10 -4.06 4.12
N ASN A 38 6.96 -3.55 4.60
CA ASN A 38 5.73 -3.45 3.79
C ASN A 38 5.41 -2.03 3.31
N MET A 39 5.88 -1.00 4.02
CA MET A 39 5.57 0.39 3.72
C MET A 39 6.02 0.83 2.31
N PRO A 40 7.22 0.48 1.80
CA PRO A 40 7.62 0.90 0.45
C PRO A 40 6.68 0.35 -0.63
N ARG A 41 6.30 -0.92 -0.52
CA ARG A 41 5.35 -1.55 -1.45
C ARG A 41 3.98 -0.88 -1.38
N HIS A 42 3.49 -0.63 -0.16
CA HIS A 42 2.21 0.03 0.03
C HIS A 42 2.20 1.44 -0.60
N LEU A 43 3.22 2.26 -0.31
CA LEU A 43 3.35 3.61 -0.87
C LEU A 43 3.43 3.59 -2.40
N PHE A 44 4.19 2.65 -2.97
CA PHE A 44 4.27 2.50 -4.43
C PHE A 44 2.91 2.18 -5.05
N LEU A 45 2.18 1.20 -4.51
CA LEU A 45 0.89 0.79 -5.05
C LEU A 45 -0.16 1.89 -4.90
N THR A 46 -0.18 2.58 -3.76
CA THR A 46 -1.07 3.73 -3.54
C THR A 46 -0.75 4.87 -4.51
N GLY A 47 0.52 5.19 -4.74
CA GLY A 47 0.93 6.20 -5.71
C GLY A 47 0.60 5.80 -7.15
N ALA A 48 0.80 4.53 -7.51
CA ALA A 48 0.45 4.01 -8.82
C ALA A 48 -1.07 4.09 -9.06
N GLN A 49 -1.87 3.76 -8.05
CA GLN A 49 -3.33 3.90 -8.13
C GLN A 49 -3.72 5.36 -8.35
N ALA A 50 -3.18 6.30 -7.56
CA ALA A 50 -3.46 7.73 -7.73
C ALA A 50 -3.07 8.25 -9.12
N CYS A 51 -1.93 7.81 -9.66
CA CYS A 51 -1.49 8.15 -11.01
C CYS A 51 -2.48 7.65 -12.09
N ILE A 52 -2.99 6.42 -11.94
CA ILE A 52 -4.00 5.87 -12.85
C ILE A 52 -5.32 6.63 -12.72
N ASP A 53 -5.75 6.96 -11.51
CA ASP A 53 -6.99 7.70 -11.28
C ASP A 53 -6.93 9.11 -11.88
N GLU A 54 -5.77 9.77 -11.82
CA GLU A 54 -5.57 11.13 -12.35
C GLU A 54 -5.32 11.15 -13.87
N LEU A 55 -4.50 10.23 -14.37
CA LEU A 55 -3.97 10.30 -15.74
C LEU A 55 -4.46 9.17 -16.65
N GLY A 56 -5.14 8.17 -16.11
CA GLY A 56 -5.52 6.95 -16.83
C GLY A 56 -6.34 7.23 -18.08
N GLU A 57 -7.30 8.16 -18.01
CA GLU A 57 -8.08 8.56 -19.17
C GLU A 57 -7.23 9.25 -20.25
N SER A 58 -6.32 10.14 -19.84
CA SER A 58 -5.41 10.82 -20.77
C SER A 58 -4.47 9.84 -21.48
N PHE A 59 -3.94 8.85 -20.75
CA PHE A 59 -3.16 7.76 -21.33
C PHE A 59 -4.00 6.89 -22.27
N ALA A 60 -5.24 6.56 -21.89
CA ALA A 60 -6.14 5.79 -22.74
C ALA A 60 -6.53 6.53 -24.02
N VAL A 61 -6.71 7.85 -23.98
CA VAL A 61 -6.95 8.68 -25.17
C VAL A 61 -5.73 8.70 -26.09
N ARG A 62 -4.51 8.81 -25.52
CA ARG A 62 -3.28 8.99 -26.29
C ARG A 62 -2.67 7.69 -26.84
N PHE A 63 -2.78 6.61 -26.08
CA PHE A 63 -2.10 5.32 -26.31
C PHE A 63 -3.03 4.11 -26.26
N GLY A 64 -4.30 4.30 -25.87
CA GLY A 64 -5.27 3.22 -25.89
C GLY A 64 -5.57 2.75 -27.32
N PRO A 65 -6.20 1.57 -27.47
CA PRO A 65 -6.55 1.05 -28.78
C PRO A 65 -7.41 2.07 -29.52
N SER A 66 -7.01 2.39 -30.76
CA SER A 66 -7.78 3.27 -31.63
C SER A 66 -9.16 2.65 -31.82
N ARG A 67 -10.17 3.17 -31.12
CA ARG A 67 -11.55 2.77 -31.36
C ARG A 67 -11.88 3.12 -32.81
N PRO A 68 -12.17 2.15 -33.69
CA PRO A 68 -12.64 2.45 -35.04
C PRO A 68 -14.07 2.95 -34.88
N GLY A 69 -14.25 4.27 -34.74
CA GLY A 69 -15.59 4.83 -34.57
C GLY A 69 -15.65 6.29 -34.13
N ARG A 70 -14.57 6.90 -33.62
CA ARG A 70 -14.55 8.35 -33.37
C ARG A 70 -13.87 9.07 -34.53
N GLN A 71 -14.57 9.16 -35.66
CA GLN A 71 -14.31 10.22 -36.63
C GLN A 71 -14.60 11.54 -35.93
N VAL A 72 -13.55 12.34 -35.76
CA VAL A 72 -13.70 13.78 -35.54
C VAL A 72 -13.99 14.34 -36.93
N ALA A 73 -15.25 14.72 -37.15
CA ALA A 73 -15.71 15.55 -38.26
C ALA A 73 -16.26 16.84 -37.66
#